data_AF-A0A286YDY5-F1
#
_entry.id   AF-A0A286YDY5-F1
#
_cell.length_a   1.000
_cell.length_b   1.000
_cell.length_c   1.000
_cell.angle_alpha   90.00
_cell.angle_beta   90.00
_cell.angle_gamma   90.00
#
_symmetry.space_group_name_H-M   'P 1'
#
loop_
_entity.id
_entity.type
_entity.pdbx_description
1 polymer ?
#
loop_
_entity_poly.entity_id
_entity_poly.type
_entity_poly.pdbx_seq_one_letter_code
_entity_poly.pdbx_strand_id
1 'polypeptide(L)'
;MRGQRSLLLGPARLCLRLLLLLGYRRRCPPLLRGLVQRWRYGKVCLRSLLYNSFGGSDTAVDAAFEPVYWLVDNVIRWFGVVFVVLVIVLTGSIVAIAYLCVLPLILRTYSVPRLCWHFFYSHWNLILIVFHYYQAITTPPGYPPQGRNDIATVSICKKCIYPKPARTHHCSICNSYGSWDLFREAYAAIEKMKQLDKNKLQAIANQTYHQTPPPTFSFRERITHKSL
;
A
#
# COMPACT_ATOMS: atom_id res chain seq x y z
N MET A 1 -34.62 89.55 -7.67
CA MET A 1 -35.29 88.30 -8.07
C MET A 1 -34.52 87.64 -9.21
N ARG A 2 -34.38 86.30 -9.19
CA ARG A 2 -33.72 85.40 -10.16
C ARG A 2 -32.19 85.56 -10.25
N GLY A 3 -31.35 84.55 -10.10
CA GLY A 3 -31.55 83.12 -9.86
C GLY A 3 -30.16 82.48 -9.77
N GLN A 4 -29.78 82.03 -8.57
CA GLN A 4 -28.71 81.07 -8.34
C GLN A 4 -29.04 79.77 -9.10
N ARG A 5 -28.05 79.16 -9.81
CA ARG A 5 -27.84 77.69 -9.92
C ARG A 5 -26.96 77.18 -11.09
N SER A 6 -26.30 78.01 -11.90
CA SER A 6 -25.68 77.49 -13.13
C SER A 6 -24.15 77.33 -13.18
N LEU A 7 -23.38 77.68 -12.14
CA LEU A 7 -21.90 77.72 -12.25
C LEU A 7 -21.12 76.53 -11.66
N LEU A 8 -21.77 75.59 -10.95
CA LEU A 8 -21.07 74.48 -10.28
C LEU A 8 -21.21 73.10 -10.97
N LEU A 9 -22.03 72.95 -12.01
CA LEU A 9 -22.21 71.67 -12.72
C LEU A 9 -21.20 71.41 -13.85
N GLY A 10 -20.51 72.45 -14.33
CA GLY A 10 -19.47 72.35 -15.35
C GLY A 10 -18.23 71.56 -14.91
N PRO A 11 -17.56 71.93 -13.81
CA PRO A 11 -16.30 71.29 -13.40
C PRO A 11 -16.52 69.88 -12.87
N ALA A 12 -17.65 69.60 -12.20
CA ALA A 12 -17.96 68.26 -11.68
C ALA A 12 -18.20 67.23 -12.79
N ARG A 13 -18.86 67.62 -13.89
CA ARG A 13 -19.05 66.74 -15.06
C ARG A 13 -17.77 66.56 -15.87
N LEU A 14 -16.92 67.58 -15.93
CA LEU A 14 -15.60 67.50 -16.56
C LEU A 14 -14.66 66.61 -15.74
N CYS A 15 -14.65 66.75 -14.40
CA CYS A 15 -13.88 65.90 -13.50
C CYS A 15 -14.38 64.45 -13.54
N LEU A 16 -15.70 64.22 -13.61
CA LEU A 16 -16.25 62.87 -13.74
C LEU A 16 -15.91 62.25 -15.11
N ARG A 17 -15.95 63.02 -16.21
CA ARG A 17 -15.49 62.56 -17.53
C ARG A 17 -13.98 62.33 -17.57
N LEU A 18 -13.17 63.15 -16.91
CA LEU A 18 -11.72 62.98 -16.77
C LEU A 18 -11.39 61.76 -15.90
N LEU A 19 -12.12 61.53 -14.80
CA LEU A 19 -11.98 60.35 -13.96
C LEU A 19 -12.49 59.08 -14.65
N LEU A 20 -13.53 59.15 -15.48
CA LEU A 20 -13.99 58.05 -16.32
C LEU A 20 -13.01 57.77 -17.47
N LEU A 21 -12.37 58.79 -18.05
CA LEU A 21 -11.31 58.62 -19.06
C LEU A 21 -10.00 58.11 -18.45
N LEU A 22 -9.62 58.57 -17.26
CA LEU A 22 -8.51 58.04 -16.46
C LEU A 22 -8.80 56.61 -15.96
N GLY A 23 -10.06 56.32 -15.63
CA GLY A 23 -10.56 54.99 -15.27
C GLY A 23 -10.58 54.02 -16.46
N TYR A 24 -10.95 54.49 -17.65
CA TYR A 24 -10.89 53.75 -18.91
C TYR A 24 -9.44 53.51 -19.36
N ARG A 25 -8.52 54.41 -18.98
CA ARG A 25 -7.08 54.30 -19.19
C ARG A 25 -6.34 53.59 -18.04
N ARG A 26 -7.01 52.82 -17.18
CA ARG A 26 -6.39 51.67 -16.47
C ARG A 26 -6.13 50.50 -17.43
N ARG A 27 -5.58 50.80 -18.61
CA ARG A 27 -5.01 49.79 -19.49
C ARG A 27 -3.66 49.45 -18.87
N CYS A 28 -3.62 48.44 -18.01
CA CYS A 28 -2.35 47.89 -17.51
C CYS A 28 -1.34 47.79 -18.68
N PRO A 29 -0.10 48.29 -18.53
CA PRO A 29 0.84 48.37 -19.64
C PRO A 29 0.98 47.01 -20.31
N PRO A 30 1.16 46.95 -21.64
CA PRO A 30 1.17 45.68 -22.39
C PRO A 30 2.23 44.70 -21.86
N LEU A 31 3.35 45.23 -21.35
CA LEU A 31 4.40 44.48 -20.65
C LEU A 31 3.90 43.84 -19.35
N LEU A 32 3.16 44.57 -18.50
CA LEU A 32 2.57 44.01 -17.29
C LEU A 32 1.50 42.96 -17.62
N ARG A 33 0.73 43.13 -18.70
CA ARG A 33 -0.21 42.08 -19.15
C ARG A 33 0.53 40.80 -19.52
N GLY A 34 1.62 40.89 -20.28
CA GLY A 34 2.44 39.73 -20.63
C GLY A 34 3.03 39.01 -19.41
N LEU A 35 3.51 39.78 -18.42
CA LEU A 35 4.05 39.25 -17.15
C LEU A 35 2.97 38.61 -16.28
N VAL A 36 1.81 39.26 -16.14
CA VAL A 36 0.65 38.71 -15.41
C VAL A 36 0.12 37.46 -16.10
N GLN A 37 0.13 37.42 -17.43
CA GLN A 37 -0.35 36.29 -18.20
C GLN A 37 0.62 35.11 -18.16
N ARG A 38 1.94 35.37 -18.20
CA ARG A 38 2.99 34.37 -17.91
C ARG A 38 2.94 33.87 -16.48
N TRP A 39 2.69 34.73 -15.50
CA TRP A 39 2.53 34.31 -14.10
C TRP A 39 1.27 33.47 -13.90
N ARG A 40 0.14 33.85 -14.53
CA ARG A 40 -1.09 33.05 -14.50
C ARG A 40 -0.89 31.70 -15.19
N TYR A 41 -0.25 31.70 -16.36
CA TYR A 41 0.07 30.47 -17.09
C TYR A 41 1.04 29.59 -16.30
N GLY A 42 2.11 30.17 -15.75
CA GLY A 42 3.05 29.47 -14.88
C GLY A 42 2.40 28.95 -13.61
N LYS A 43 1.48 29.70 -12.99
CA LYS A 43 0.71 29.25 -11.82
C LYS A 43 -0.23 28.09 -12.17
N VAL A 44 -0.87 28.12 -13.34
CA VAL A 44 -1.70 27.00 -13.82
C VAL A 44 -0.84 25.82 -14.19
N CYS A 45 0.30 26.01 -14.83
CA CYS A 45 1.24 24.94 -15.20
C CYS A 45 1.88 24.31 -13.96
N LEU A 46 2.27 25.12 -12.98
CA LEU A 46 2.77 24.67 -11.68
C LEU A 46 1.66 23.94 -10.92
N ARG A 47 0.42 24.45 -10.94
CA ARG A 47 -0.72 23.70 -10.42
C ARG A 47 -0.90 22.40 -11.18
N SER A 48 -0.87 22.34 -12.50
CA SER A 48 -1.03 21.08 -13.25
C SER A 48 0.11 20.09 -13.02
N LEU A 49 1.35 20.56 -12.84
CA LEU A 49 2.51 19.72 -12.54
C LEU A 49 2.54 19.23 -11.09
N LEU A 50 2.06 20.06 -10.14
CA LEU A 50 1.97 19.72 -8.72
C LEU A 50 0.60 19.15 -8.32
N TYR A 51 -0.40 19.18 -9.21
CA TYR A 51 -1.75 18.66 -8.97
C TYR A 51 -1.67 17.15 -9.07
N ASN A 52 -1.34 16.55 -7.94
CA ASN A 52 -1.56 15.15 -7.70
C ASN A 52 -2.90 15.05 -6.97
N SER A 53 -3.89 14.34 -7.52
CA SER A 53 -5.16 14.10 -6.81
C SER A 53 -4.95 13.32 -5.51
N PHE A 54 -3.79 12.69 -5.34
CA PHE A 54 -3.35 12.03 -4.13
C PHE A 54 -2.40 12.87 -3.27
N GLY A 55 -1.93 14.03 -3.74
CA GLY A 55 -0.90 14.86 -3.11
C GLY A 55 -1.46 16.09 -2.40
N GLY A 56 -2.35 15.88 -1.42
CA GLY A 56 -2.93 16.95 -0.58
C GLY A 56 -2.08 17.26 0.66
N SER A 57 -2.56 18.19 1.51
CA SER A 57 -1.96 18.47 2.83
C SER A 57 -1.72 17.19 3.65
N ASP A 58 -2.64 16.23 3.55
CA ASP A 58 -2.55 14.95 4.24
C ASP A 58 -1.30 14.15 3.84
N THR A 59 -0.85 14.22 2.58
CA THR A 59 0.40 13.57 2.17
C THR A 59 1.66 14.26 2.66
N ALA A 60 1.64 15.59 2.78
CA ALA A 60 2.76 16.33 3.34
C ALA A 60 2.92 16.03 4.84
N VAL A 61 1.79 15.90 5.54
CA VAL A 61 1.75 15.50 6.95
C VAL A 61 2.18 14.03 7.12
N ASP A 62 1.68 13.12 6.29
CA ASP A 62 2.11 11.71 6.28
C ASP A 62 3.64 11.59 6.09
N ALA A 63 4.22 12.37 5.17
CA ALA A 63 5.66 12.38 4.91
C ALA A 63 6.46 12.97 6.09
N ALA A 64 5.95 14.01 6.75
CA ALA A 64 6.60 14.59 7.93
C ALA A 64 6.61 13.62 9.13
N PHE A 65 5.59 12.77 9.27
CA PHE A 65 5.49 11.78 10.34
C PHE A 65 6.12 10.42 10.03
N GLU A 66 6.59 10.19 8.81
CA GLU A 66 7.33 8.99 8.42
C GLU A 66 8.45 8.56 9.40
N PRO A 67 9.34 9.45 9.88
CA PRO A 67 10.36 9.07 10.87
C PRO A 67 9.77 8.67 12.22
N VAL A 68 8.65 9.26 12.62
CA VAL A 68 7.94 8.91 13.86
C VAL A 68 7.33 7.53 13.73
N TYR A 69 6.70 7.22 12.59
CA TYR A 69 6.18 5.88 12.32
C TYR A 69 7.28 4.83 12.35
N TRP A 70 8.45 5.11 11.75
CA TRP A 70 9.59 4.21 11.80
C TRP A 70 10.07 3.94 13.24
N LEU A 71 10.18 4.99 14.07
CA LEU A 71 10.55 4.85 15.47
C LEU A 71 9.54 3.98 16.24
N VAL A 72 8.25 4.29 16.07
CA VAL A 72 7.14 3.56 16.72
C VAL A 72 7.13 2.10 16.30
N ASP A 73 7.28 1.82 15.01
CA ASP A 73 7.31 0.45 14.46
C ASP A 73 8.47 -0.36 15.08
N ASN A 74 9.66 0.27 15.20
CA ASN A 74 10.81 -0.39 15.80
C ASN A 74 10.61 -0.65 17.29
N VAL A 75 10.04 0.30 18.03
CA VAL A 75 9.73 0.16 19.45
C VAL A 75 8.68 -0.94 19.69
N ILE A 76 7.58 -0.95 18.93
CA ILE A 76 6.53 -1.96 19.06
C ILE A 76 7.07 -3.37 18.78
N ARG A 77 7.92 -3.53 17.77
CA ARG A 77 8.55 -4.81 17.46
C ARG A 77 9.39 -5.34 18.63
N TRP A 78 10.14 -4.47 19.30
CA TRP A 78 10.91 -4.83 20.48
C TRP A 78 10.02 -5.20 21.67
N PHE A 79 8.98 -4.39 21.94
CA PHE A 79 7.99 -4.68 22.97
C PHE A 79 7.29 -6.03 22.74
N GLY A 80 7.00 -6.41 21.49
CA GLY A 80 6.43 -7.71 21.17
C GLY A 80 7.27 -8.87 21.71
N VAL A 81 8.59 -8.84 21.51
CA VAL A 81 9.50 -9.87 22.04
C VAL A 81 9.53 -9.86 23.57
N VAL A 82 9.58 -8.68 24.19
CA VAL A 82 9.56 -8.55 25.65
C VAL A 82 8.28 -9.13 26.26
N PHE A 83 7.12 -8.85 25.66
CA PHE A 83 5.85 -9.40 26.14
C PHE A 83 5.78 -10.92 25.98
N VAL A 84 6.36 -11.49 24.92
CA VAL A 84 6.42 -12.95 24.75
C VAL A 84 7.24 -13.61 25.85
N VAL A 85 8.43 -13.08 26.13
CA VAL A 85 9.28 -13.57 27.22
C VAL A 85 8.60 -13.40 28.57
N LEU A 86 7.95 -12.26 28.81
CA LEU A 86 7.23 -11.98 30.05
C LEU A 86 6.11 -13.01 30.30
N VAL A 87 5.30 -13.34 29.31
CA VAL A 87 4.21 -14.33 29.45
C VAL A 87 4.79 -15.70 29.80
N ILE A 88 5.86 -16.14 29.14
CA ILE A 88 6.51 -17.42 29.43
C ILE A 88 7.01 -17.47 30.87
N VAL A 89 7.68 -16.41 31.34
CA VAL A 89 8.18 -16.32 32.71
C VAL A 89 7.03 -16.29 33.73
N LEU A 90 5.98 -15.50 33.48
CA LEU A 90 4.83 -15.38 34.37
C LEU A 90 4.09 -16.72 34.51
N THR A 91 3.77 -17.37 33.39
CA THR A 91 3.14 -18.70 33.39
C THR A 91 4.04 -19.73 34.07
N GLY A 92 5.34 -19.72 33.79
CA GLY A 92 6.32 -20.57 34.46
C GLY A 92 6.36 -20.37 35.97
N SER A 93 6.30 -19.13 36.46
CA SER A 93 6.30 -18.83 37.89
C SER A 93 5.04 -19.34 38.60
N ILE A 94 3.87 -19.22 37.97
CA ILE A 94 2.60 -19.72 38.53
C ILE A 94 2.67 -21.25 38.67
N VAL A 95 3.18 -21.92 37.64
CA VAL A 95 3.37 -23.38 37.64
C VAL A 95 4.38 -23.80 38.71
N ALA A 96 5.49 -23.07 38.86
CA ALA A 96 6.49 -23.34 39.89
C ALA A 96 5.92 -23.21 41.32
N ILE A 97 5.19 -22.13 41.60
CA ILE A 97 4.54 -21.92 42.91
C ILE A 97 3.50 -23.02 43.18
N ALA A 98 2.74 -23.42 42.15
CA ALA A 98 1.73 -24.47 42.29
C ALA A 98 2.36 -25.82 42.69
N TYR A 99 3.48 -26.22 42.08
CA TYR A 99 4.15 -27.49 42.41
C TYR A 99 4.98 -27.45 43.68
N LEU A 100 5.69 -26.34 43.94
CA LEU A 100 6.61 -26.27 45.09
C LEU A 100 5.88 -25.96 46.40
N CYS A 101 4.86 -25.10 46.37
CA CYS A 101 4.20 -24.61 47.58
C CYS A 101 2.78 -25.18 47.75
N VAL A 102 1.99 -25.20 46.67
CA VAL A 102 0.56 -25.55 46.76
C VAL A 102 0.36 -27.06 46.81
N LEU A 103 1.09 -27.83 46.01
CA LEU A 103 1.00 -29.30 46.00
C LEU A 103 1.28 -29.95 47.37
N PRO A 104 2.36 -29.63 48.11
CA PRO A 104 2.59 -30.23 49.42
C PRO A 104 1.53 -29.84 50.46
N LEU A 105 0.93 -28.64 50.32
CA LEU A 105 -0.17 -28.22 51.17
C LEU A 105 -1.44 -29.03 50.90
N ILE A 106 -1.83 -29.21 49.63
CA ILE A 106 -3.03 -29.96 49.24
C ILE A 106 -2.93 -31.43 49.60
N LEU A 107 -1.74 -32.04 49.46
CA LEU A 107 -1.48 -33.43 49.84
C LEU A 107 -1.72 -33.69 51.33
N ARG A 108 -1.58 -32.67 52.19
CA ARG A 108 -1.80 -32.77 53.64
C ARG A 108 -3.26 -32.53 54.03
N THR A 109 -4.00 -31.69 53.31
CA THR A 109 -5.33 -31.21 53.73
C THR A 109 -6.50 -31.86 53.00
N TYR A 110 -6.31 -32.42 51.80
CA TYR A 110 -7.40 -32.90 50.95
C TYR A 110 -7.33 -34.41 50.66
N SER A 111 -8.49 -34.97 50.28
CA SER A 111 -8.58 -36.36 49.84
C SER A 111 -7.97 -36.56 48.45
N VAL A 112 -7.31 -37.71 48.26
CA VAL A 112 -6.60 -38.10 47.02
C VAL A 112 -7.46 -37.94 45.75
N PRO A 113 -8.76 -38.33 45.71
CA PRO A 113 -9.57 -38.19 44.50
C PRO A 113 -9.77 -36.73 44.05
N ARG A 114 -9.92 -35.81 45.01
CA ARG A 114 -10.09 -34.38 44.72
C ARG A 114 -8.79 -33.79 44.16
N LEU A 115 -7.65 -34.21 44.70
CA LEU A 115 -6.34 -33.82 44.18
C LEU A 115 -6.14 -34.32 42.75
N CYS A 116 -6.44 -35.60 42.47
CA CYS A 116 -6.33 -36.14 41.12
C CYS A 116 -7.17 -35.34 40.12
N TRP A 117 -8.42 -35.02 40.47
CA TRP A 117 -9.29 -34.19 39.62
C TRP A 117 -8.67 -32.83 39.32
N HIS A 118 -8.23 -32.09 40.33
CA HIS A 118 -7.60 -30.78 40.14
C HIS A 118 -6.29 -30.86 39.35
N PHE A 119 -5.49 -31.91 39.56
CA PHE A 119 -4.25 -32.13 38.83
C PHE A 119 -4.52 -32.30 37.34
N PHE A 120 -5.42 -33.22 36.95
CA PHE A 120 -5.76 -33.44 35.54
C PHE A 120 -6.38 -32.20 34.90
N TYR A 121 -7.32 -31.56 35.59
CA TYR A 121 -7.96 -30.34 35.09
C TYR A 121 -6.95 -29.19 34.92
N SER A 122 -6.05 -28.99 35.87
CA SER A 122 -5.03 -27.94 35.80
C SER A 122 -4.03 -28.17 34.66
N HIS A 123 -3.55 -29.41 34.48
CA HIS A 123 -2.65 -29.75 33.36
C HIS A 123 -3.33 -29.59 32.01
N TRP A 124 -4.60 -29.97 31.92
CA TRP A 124 -5.39 -29.77 30.70
C TRP A 124 -5.47 -28.29 30.32
N ASN A 125 -5.76 -27.42 31.30
CA ASN A 125 -5.76 -25.97 31.09
C ASN A 125 -4.37 -25.44 30.72
N LEU A 126 -3.30 -25.93 31.33
CA LEU A 126 -1.93 -25.54 30.99
C LEU A 126 -1.61 -25.89 29.52
N ILE A 127 -1.98 -27.10 29.07
CA ILE A 127 -1.81 -27.52 27.68
C ILE A 127 -2.60 -26.61 26.74
N LEU A 128 -3.85 -26.27 27.07
CA LEU A 128 -4.67 -25.34 26.28
C LEU A 128 -4.02 -23.95 26.17
N ILE A 129 -3.54 -23.39 27.29
CA ILE A 129 -2.87 -22.09 27.31
C ILE A 129 -1.63 -22.11 26.42
N VAL A 130 -0.77 -23.12 26.58
CA VAL A 130 0.47 -23.25 25.79
C VAL A 130 0.14 -23.42 24.31
N PHE A 131 -0.83 -24.27 23.97
CA PHE A 131 -1.23 -24.51 22.59
C PHE A 131 -1.77 -23.25 21.92
N HIS A 132 -2.75 -22.57 22.54
CA HIS A 132 -3.33 -21.35 21.96
C HIS A 132 -2.33 -20.21 21.88
N TYR A 133 -1.46 -20.07 22.89
CA TYR A 133 -0.42 -19.07 22.87
C TYR A 133 0.61 -19.33 21.77
N TYR A 134 1.05 -20.58 21.61
CA TYR A 134 1.93 -20.99 20.52
C TYR A 134 1.30 -20.68 19.15
N GLN A 135 0.04 -21.08 18.94
CA GLN A 135 -0.70 -20.76 17.72
C GLN A 135 -0.77 -19.25 17.47
N ALA A 136 -0.99 -18.44 18.50
CA ALA A 136 -1.06 -16.98 18.35
C ALA A 136 0.27 -16.35 17.89
N ILE A 137 1.41 -16.90 18.32
CA ILE A 137 2.74 -16.36 17.95
C ILE A 137 3.31 -16.95 16.65
N THR A 138 2.90 -18.17 16.26
CA THR A 138 3.44 -18.84 15.06
C THR A 138 2.53 -18.76 13.84
N THR A 139 1.24 -18.43 14.02
CA THR A 139 0.32 -18.35 12.87
C THR A 139 0.62 -17.10 12.05
N PRO A 140 0.99 -17.25 10.76
CA PRO A 140 1.27 -16.11 9.91
C PRO A 140 -0.01 -15.34 9.59
N PRO A 141 0.10 -14.03 9.30
CA PRO A 141 -1.04 -13.23 8.88
C PRO A 141 -1.63 -13.75 7.56
N GLY A 142 -2.97 -13.75 7.47
CA GLY A 142 -3.70 -14.15 6.27
C GLY A 142 -3.43 -13.26 5.06
N TYR A 143 -3.57 -13.81 3.85
CA TYR A 143 -3.25 -13.17 2.58
C TYR A 143 -4.49 -12.94 1.71
N PRO A 144 -4.47 -11.92 0.82
CA PRO A 144 -5.57 -11.68 -0.09
C PRO A 144 -5.65 -12.78 -1.16
N PRO A 145 -6.87 -13.19 -1.56
CA PRO A 145 -7.02 -14.17 -2.63
C PRO A 145 -6.50 -13.60 -3.96
N GLN A 146 -5.65 -14.37 -4.65
CA GLN A 146 -5.12 -14.00 -5.97
C GLN A 146 -6.13 -14.41 -7.06
N GLY A 147 -6.41 -13.50 -8.00
CA GLY A 147 -7.08 -13.86 -9.26
C GLY A 147 -8.59 -13.60 -9.37
N ARG A 148 -9.22 -12.86 -8.43
CA ARG A 148 -10.60 -12.40 -8.62
C ARG A 148 -10.65 -10.88 -8.73
N ASN A 149 -10.79 -10.39 -9.96
CA ASN A 149 -10.89 -8.96 -10.28
C ASN A 149 -12.22 -8.34 -9.79
N ASP A 150 -13.14 -9.15 -9.29
CA ASP A 150 -14.49 -8.75 -8.85
C ASP A 150 -14.54 -8.26 -7.40
N ILE A 151 -13.41 -8.23 -6.69
CA ILE A 151 -13.37 -7.74 -5.32
C ILE A 151 -13.50 -6.23 -5.37
N ALA A 152 -14.54 -5.69 -4.72
CA ALA A 152 -14.73 -4.25 -4.56
C ALA A 152 -13.48 -3.62 -3.92
N THR A 153 -12.63 -3.04 -4.77
CA THR A 153 -11.40 -2.37 -4.33
C THR A 153 -11.80 -1.04 -3.72
N VAL A 154 -11.67 -0.92 -2.41
CA VAL A 154 -12.11 0.29 -1.69
C VAL A 154 -11.02 1.37 -1.77
N SER A 155 -9.75 0.97 -1.85
CA SER A 155 -8.60 1.88 -1.90
C SER A 155 -7.34 1.15 -2.37
N ILE A 156 -6.28 1.89 -2.71
CA ILE A 156 -4.96 1.36 -3.06
C ILE A 156 -4.02 1.53 -1.86
N CYS A 157 -3.23 0.51 -1.54
CA CYS A 157 -2.18 0.63 -0.52
C CYS A 157 -1.01 1.47 -1.06
N LYS A 158 -0.65 2.57 -0.37
CA LYS A 158 0.48 3.44 -0.76
C LYS A 158 1.84 2.73 -0.71
N LYS A 159 2.05 1.82 0.25
CA LYS A 159 3.33 1.08 0.42
C LYS A 159 3.49 -0.09 -0.55
N CYS A 160 2.42 -0.83 -0.83
CA CYS A 160 2.47 -2.03 -1.69
C CYS A 160 2.06 -1.77 -3.14
N ILE A 161 1.49 -0.59 -3.45
CA ILE A 161 0.98 -0.21 -4.77
C ILE A 161 0.04 -1.29 -5.34
N TYR A 162 -0.90 -1.75 -4.51
CA TYR A 162 -1.83 -2.84 -4.84
C TYR A 162 -3.26 -2.52 -4.35
N PRO A 163 -4.31 -2.92 -5.08
CA PRO A 163 -5.69 -2.73 -4.64
C PRO A 163 -5.97 -3.48 -3.33
N LYS A 164 -6.44 -2.74 -2.34
CA LYS A 164 -6.74 -3.22 -1.00
C LYS A 164 -8.11 -3.91 -0.98
N PRO A 165 -8.20 -5.23 -0.65
CA PRO A 165 -9.49 -5.89 -0.44
C PRO A 165 -10.21 -5.32 0.79
N ALA A 166 -11.54 -5.49 0.83
CA ALA A 166 -12.34 -5.07 1.98
C ALA A 166 -11.84 -5.69 3.30
N ARG A 167 -11.84 -4.91 4.39
CA ARG A 167 -11.43 -5.29 5.76
C ARG A 167 -9.95 -5.71 5.94
N THR A 168 -9.10 -5.58 4.93
CA THR A 168 -7.64 -5.80 5.08
C THR A 168 -6.96 -4.52 5.55
N HIS A 169 -5.73 -4.56 6.08
CA HIS A 169 -4.89 -3.39 6.33
C HIS A 169 -3.43 -3.78 6.10
N HIS A 170 -2.60 -2.83 5.66
CA HIS A 170 -1.15 -3.04 5.60
C HIS A 170 -0.59 -2.89 7.02
N CYS A 171 0.16 -3.89 7.47
CA CYS A 171 0.91 -3.81 8.73
C CYS A 171 2.34 -3.37 8.42
N SER A 172 2.76 -2.24 8.99
CA SER A 172 4.13 -1.74 8.86
C SER A 172 5.16 -2.66 9.50
N ILE A 173 4.82 -3.30 10.62
CA ILE A 173 5.68 -4.23 11.36
C ILE A 173 5.96 -5.49 10.53
N CYS A 174 4.92 -6.04 9.88
CA CYS A 174 5.05 -7.21 9.01
C CYS A 174 5.49 -6.85 7.58
N ASN A 175 5.55 -5.56 7.25
CA ASN A 175 5.81 -5.00 5.93
C ASN A 175 4.97 -5.64 4.79
N SER A 176 3.76 -6.09 5.12
CA SER A 176 2.87 -6.78 4.18
C SER A 176 1.42 -6.84 4.68
N TYR A 177 0.51 -7.22 3.79
CA TYR A 177 -0.83 -7.77 4.08
C TYR A 177 -0.78 -9.32 4.11
N GLY A 178 0.00 -9.94 5.00
CA GLY A 178 0.19 -11.41 4.96
C GLY A 178 1.45 -11.84 4.21
N SER A 179 2.05 -12.96 4.62
CA SER A 179 3.45 -13.37 4.37
C SER A 179 4.03 -13.17 2.95
N TRP A 180 5.28 -12.67 2.88
CA TRP A 180 6.12 -12.52 1.68
C TRP A 180 6.48 -13.84 0.98
N ASP A 181 6.38 -14.97 1.68
CA ASP A 181 6.81 -16.27 1.16
C ASP A 181 5.92 -16.75 0.00
N LEU A 182 4.62 -16.49 0.08
CA LEU A 182 3.66 -16.79 -0.99
C LEU A 182 3.83 -15.89 -2.22
N PHE A 183 4.35 -14.66 -2.06
CA PHE A 183 4.67 -13.80 -3.19
C PHE A 183 5.84 -14.38 -3.99
N ARG A 184 6.90 -14.83 -3.30
CA ARG A 184 8.02 -15.51 -3.95
C ARG A 184 7.58 -16.79 -4.67
N GLU A 185 6.71 -17.58 -4.04
CA GLU A 185 6.14 -18.79 -4.65
C GLU A 185 5.25 -18.48 -5.86
N ALA A 186 4.38 -17.47 -5.77
CA ALA A 186 3.52 -17.06 -6.87
C ALA A 186 4.31 -16.51 -8.06
N TYR A 187 5.34 -15.70 -7.82
CA TYR A 187 6.24 -15.23 -8.88
C TYR A 187 7.00 -16.39 -9.53
N ALA A 188 7.51 -17.32 -8.72
CA ALA A 188 8.16 -18.52 -9.26
C ALA A 188 7.18 -19.39 -10.08
N ALA A 189 5.91 -19.47 -9.68
CA ALA A 189 4.87 -20.18 -10.44
C ALA A 189 4.52 -19.49 -11.76
N ILE A 190 4.41 -18.15 -11.77
CA ILE A 190 4.19 -17.35 -12.99
C ILE A 190 5.37 -17.50 -13.96
N GLU A 191 6.60 -17.45 -13.45
CA GLU A 191 7.81 -17.66 -14.25
C GLU A 191 7.81 -19.07 -14.89
N LYS A 192 7.44 -20.10 -14.11
CA LYS A 192 7.29 -21.48 -14.60
C LYS A 192 6.22 -21.61 -15.68
N MET A 193 5.06 -20.97 -15.52
CA MET A 193 4.00 -20.97 -16.52
C MET A 193 4.44 -20.29 -17.82
N LYS A 194 5.15 -19.16 -17.72
CA LYS A 194 5.74 -18.46 -18.88
C LYS A 194 6.78 -19.32 -19.59
N GLN A 195 7.58 -20.08 -18.84
CA GLN A 195 8.54 -21.01 -19.40
C GLN A 195 7.86 -22.20 -20.10
N LEU A 196 6.79 -22.73 -19.51
CA LEU A 196 6.01 -23.82 -20.11
C LEU A 196 5.35 -23.39 -21.43
N ASP A 197 4.82 -22.17 -21.48
CA ASP A 197 4.20 -21.62 -22.69
C ASP A 197 5.23 -21.42 -23.81
N LYS A 198 6.41 -20.87 -23.48
CA LYS A 198 7.55 -20.79 -24.41
C LYS A 198 7.97 -22.16 -24.94
N ASN A 199 8.09 -23.16 -24.06
CA ASN A 199 8.47 -24.53 -24.45
C ASN A 199 7.41 -25.18 -25.36
N LYS A 200 6.11 -24.95 -25.10
CA LYS A 200 5.02 -25.41 -25.96
C LYS A 200 5.08 -24.76 -27.35
N LEU A 201 5.25 -23.43 -27.40
CA LEU A 201 5.41 -22.67 -28.64
C LEU A 201 6.60 -23.20 -29.46
N GLN A 202 7.73 -23.51 -28.80
CA GLN A 202 8.91 -24.05 -29.46
C GLN A 202 8.71 -25.48 -29.96
N ALA A 203 7.99 -26.33 -29.22
CA ALA A 203 7.63 -27.67 -29.67
C ALA A 203 6.72 -27.63 -30.91
N ILE A 204 5.74 -26.72 -30.94
CA ILE A 204 4.86 -26.50 -32.09
C ILE A 204 5.67 -26.01 -33.31
N ALA A 205 6.61 -25.08 -33.12
CA ALA A 205 7.47 -24.57 -34.19
C ALA A 205 8.39 -25.66 -34.78
N ASN A 206 8.91 -26.57 -33.95
CA ASN A 206 9.73 -27.69 -34.43
C ASN A 206 8.89 -28.70 -35.23
N GLN A 207 7.64 -28.94 -34.83
CA GLN A 207 6.73 -29.81 -35.57
C GLN A 207 6.33 -29.24 -36.93
N THR A 208 6.11 -27.93 -37.04
CA THR A 208 5.79 -27.28 -38.31
C THR A 208 6.97 -27.25 -39.28
N TYR A 209 8.21 -27.12 -38.80
CA TYR A 209 9.41 -27.20 -39.64
C TYR A 209 9.56 -28.56 -40.35
N HIS A 210 9.16 -29.66 -39.69
CA HIS A 210 9.19 -31.00 -40.27
C HIS A 210 8.01 -31.32 -41.20
N GLN A 211 6.99 -30.45 -41.30
CA GLN A 211 5.80 -30.67 -42.11
C GLN A 211 5.76 -29.86 -43.43
N THR A 212 6.69 -28.94 -43.68
CA THR A 212 6.82 -28.32 -44.99
C THR A 212 7.53 -29.28 -45.96
N PRO A 213 6.86 -29.83 -46.99
CA PRO A 213 7.56 -30.56 -48.03
C PRO A 213 8.54 -29.61 -48.72
N PRO A 214 9.75 -30.07 -49.09
CA PRO A 214 10.68 -29.22 -49.82
C PRO A 214 9.99 -28.70 -51.08
N PRO A 215 10.12 -27.41 -51.42
CA PRO A 215 9.57 -26.88 -52.67
C PRO A 215 10.05 -27.75 -53.83
N THR A 216 9.12 -28.11 -54.72
CA THR A 216 9.40 -28.95 -55.88
C THR A 216 10.23 -28.18 -56.90
N PHE A 217 11.54 -28.09 -56.66
CA PHE A 217 12.47 -27.55 -57.65
C PHE A 217 12.66 -28.57 -58.76
N SER A 218 12.44 -28.11 -59.99
CA SER A 218 12.81 -28.86 -61.19
C SER A 218 14.32 -29.11 -61.20
N PHE A 219 14.77 -30.18 -61.85
CA PHE A 219 16.19 -30.51 -61.95
C PHE A 219 17.03 -29.33 -62.45
N ARG A 220 16.47 -28.53 -63.38
CA ARG A 220 17.12 -27.34 -63.95
C ARG A 220 17.33 -26.23 -62.93
N GLU A 221 16.35 -25.94 -62.09
CA GLU A 221 16.46 -24.93 -61.01
C GLU A 221 17.43 -25.36 -59.91
N ARG A 222 17.54 -26.67 -59.67
CA ARG A 222 18.47 -27.23 -58.68
C ARG A 222 19.94 -27.10 -59.10
N ILE A 223 20.20 -27.05 -60.41
CA ILE A 223 21.55 -26.84 -60.97
C ILE A 223 21.92 -25.35 -60.92
N THR A 224 21.00 -24.45 -61.28
CA THR A 224 21.27 -23.00 -61.31
C THR A 224 21.48 -22.41 -59.92
N HIS A 225 20.86 -22.98 -58.88
CA HIS A 225 21.01 -22.50 -57.51
C HIS A 225 22.28 -22.99 -56.80
N LYS A 226 23.02 -23.94 -57.39
CA LYS A 226 24.28 -24.49 -56.86
C LYS A 226 25.53 -23.97 -57.59
N SER A 227 25.38 -23.21 -58.68
CA SER A 227 26.47 -22.70 -59.51
C SER A 227 26.73 -21.20 -59.35
N LEU A 228 26.34 -20.61 -58.22
CA LEU A 228 26.75 -19.27 -57.77
C LEU A 228 27.41 -19.41 -56.39
#